data_AF-A0A9D8SZV9-F1
#
_entry.id   AF-A0A9D8SZV9-F1
#
_cell.length_a   1.000
_cell.length_b   1.000
_cell.length_c   1.000
_cell.angle_alpha   90.00
_cell.angle_beta   90.00
_cell.angle_gamma   90.00
#
_symmetry.space_group_name_H-M   'P 1'
#
loop_
_entity.id
_entity.type
_entity.pdbx_description
1 polymer ?
#
loop_
_entity_poly.entity_id
_entity_poly.type
_entity_poly.pdbx_seq_one_letter_code
_entity_poly.pdbx_strand_id
1 'polypeptide(L)' 'MIANKNELRFYIMADRMMNRGYFKLPLSKHLLRMLYPDHVMNYLEHMRKFSYYENHRSGIVGKWRY' A
#
# COMPACT_ATOMS: atom_id res chain seq x y z
N MET A 1 -2.50 -1.42 -13.22
CA MET A 1 -2.81 0.01 -13.10
C MET A 1 -3.94 0.15 -12.07
N ILE A 2 -3.68 0.66 -10.86
CA ILE A 2 -4.73 0.94 -9.86
C ILE A 2 -5.39 2.27 -10.22
N ALA A 3 -6.69 2.26 -10.50
CA ALA A 3 -7.41 3.37 -11.14
C ALA A 3 -8.12 4.30 -10.16
N ASN A 4 -8.46 3.83 -8.95
CA ASN A 4 -9.14 4.65 -7.95
C ASN A 4 -8.77 4.26 -6.51
N LYS A 5 -9.18 5.08 -5.55
CA LYS A 5 -8.87 4.86 -4.12
C LYS A 5 -9.51 3.58 -3.55
N ASN A 6 -10.64 3.15 -4.10
CA ASN A 6 -11.33 1.94 -3.62
C ASN A 6 -10.54 0.69 -4.02
N GLU A 7 -10.04 0.64 -5.25
CA GLU A 7 -9.12 -0.41 -5.71
C GLU A 7 -7.83 -0.41 -4.90
N LEU A 8 -7.23 0.76 -4.65
CA LEU A 8 -6.02 0.85 -3.81
C LEU A 8 -6.26 0.25 -2.42
N ARG A 9 -7.38 0.57 -1.79
CA ARG A 9 -7.77 0.01 -0.48
C ARG A 9 -7.97 -1.50 -0.57
N PHE A 10 -8.67 -1.97 -1.60
CA PHE A 10 -8.90 -3.40 -1.83
C PHE A 10 -7.59 -4.18 -1.96
N TYR A 11 -6.65 -3.72 -2.79
CA TYR A 11 -5.36 -4.39 -2.97
C TYR A 11 -4.54 -4.45 -1.68
N ILE A 12 -4.48 -3.34 -0.92
CA ILE A 12 -3.77 -3.34 0.38
C ILE A 12 -4.43 -4.30 1.37
N MET A 13 -5.77 -4.38 1.40
CA MET A 13 -6.50 -5.31 2.25
C MET A 13 -6.28 -6.77 1.83
N ALA A 14 -6.25 -7.05 0.52
CA ALA A 14 -5.95 -8.37 -0.02
C ALA A 14 -4.52 -8.81 0.32
N ASP A 15 -3.52 -7.95 0.09
CA ASP A 15 -2.13 -8.22 0.45
C ASP A 15 -2.00 -8.53 1.96
N ARG A 16 -2.68 -7.76 2.82
CA ARG A 16 -2.69 -8.01 4.28
C ARG A 16 -3.35 -9.34 4.64
N MET A 17 -4.48 -9.67 4.04
CA MET A 17 -5.19 -10.92 4.30
C MET A 17 -4.35 -12.13 3.88
N MET A 18 -3.76 -12.09 2.68
CA MET A 18 -2.95 -13.18 2.15
C MET A 18 -1.66 -13.39 2.94
N ASN A 19 -1.01 -12.33 3.40
CA ASN A 19 0.29 -12.43 4.07
C ASN A 19 0.20 -12.58 5.60
N ARG A 20 -0.89 -12.13 6.23
CA ARG A 20 -0.99 -12.06 7.70
C ARG A 20 -2.31 -12.60 8.27
N GLY A 21 -3.27 -12.96 7.42
CA GLY A 21 -4.54 -13.55 7.83
C GLY A 21 -5.58 -12.56 8.37
N TYR A 22 -5.40 -11.25 8.13
CA TYR A 22 -6.38 -10.23 8.51
C TYR A 22 -6.45 -9.09 7.50
N PHE A 23 -7.64 -8.53 7.29
CA PHE A 23 -7.84 -7.39 6.40
C PHE A 23 -7.32 -6.06 6.97
N LYS A 24 -7.40 -5.89 8.29
CA LYS A 24 -6.93 -4.70 9.02
C LYS A 24 -6.07 -5.14 10.19
N LEU A 25 -5.06 -4.33 10.52
CA LEU A 25 -4.20 -4.64 11.65
C LEU A 25 -5.04 -4.60 12.94
N PRO A 26 -5.12 -5.71 13.71
CA PRO A 26 -5.84 -5.71 14.96
C PRO A 26 -5.17 -4.75 15.96
N LEU A 27 -5.96 -4.19 16.87
CA LEU A 27 -5.49 -3.20 17.85
C LEU A 27 -4.33 -3.76 18.70
N SER A 28 -4.39 -5.05 19.07
CA SER A 28 -3.33 -5.73 19.82
C SER A 28 -1.97 -5.72 19.11
N LYS A 29 -1.97 -5.69 17.76
CA LYS A 29 -0.73 -5.68 16.95
C LYS A 29 -0.27 -4.28 16.58
N HIS A 30 -1.01 -3.21 16.91
CA HIS A 30 -0.58 -1.83 16.64
C HIS A 30 0.68 -1.47 17.43
N LEU A 31 0.71 -1.80 18.72
CA LEU A 31 1.84 -1.50 19.60
C LEU A 31 3.09 -2.29 19.18
N LEU A 32 2.92 -3.58 18.87
CA LEU A 32 3.99 -4.44 18.35
C LEU A 32 4.58 -3.90 17.05
N ARG A 33 3.77 -3.32 16.16
CA ARG A 33 4.27 -2.76 14.88
C ARG A 33 5.17 -1.54 15.08
N MET A 34 5.00 -0.79 16.17
CA MET A 34 5.89 0.34 16.49
C MET A 34 7.28 -0.15 16.91
N LEU A 35 7.35 -1.24 17.68
CA LEU A 35 8.61 -1.84 18.13
C LEU A 35 9.26 -2.71 17.05
N TYR A 36 8.44 -3.42 16.27
CA TYR A 36 8.85 -4.37 15.24
C TYR A 36 8.09 -4.08 13.93
N PRO A 37 8.62 -3.17 13.10
CA PRO A 37 7.98 -2.82 11.84
C PRO A 37 7.97 -4.00 10.86
N ASP A 38 6.82 -4.22 10.23
CA ASP A 38 6.64 -5.24 9.20
C ASP A 38 7.13 -4.70 7.84
N HIS A 39 8.43 -4.78 7.61
CA HIS A 39 9.07 -4.22 6.41
C HIS A 39 8.53 -4.81 5.10
N VAL A 40 8.18 -6.09 5.08
CA VAL A 40 7.62 -6.76 3.89
C VAL A 40 6.25 -6.18 3.55
N MET A 41 5.34 -6.09 4.52
CA MET A 41 4.03 -5.49 4.28
C MET A 41 4.13 -4.00 3.95
N ASN A 42 5.06 -3.29 4.58
CA ASN A 42 5.32 -1.89 4.25
C ASN A 42 5.75 -1.75 2.79
N TYR A 43 6.70 -2.56 2.32
CA TYR A 43 7.14 -2.54 0.93
C TYR A 43 5.97 -2.75 -0.05
N LEU A 44 5.13 -3.78 0.19
CA LEU A 44 3.95 -4.06 -0.64
C LEU A 44 2.97 -2.87 -0.66
N GLU A 45 2.68 -2.28 0.51
CA GLU A 45 1.80 -1.12 0.60
C GLU A 45 2.35 0.09 -0.18
N HIS A 46 3.66 0.33 -0.11
CA HIS A 46 4.33 1.39 -0.89
C HIS A 46 4.28 1.10 -2.39
N MET A 47 4.46 -0.15 -2.81
CA MET A 47 4.37 -0.54 -4.21
C MET A 47 2.95 -0.31 -4.79
N ARG A 48 1.90 -0.66 -4.03
CA ARG A 48 0.51 -0.36 -4.43
C ARG A 48 0.25 1.14 -4.53
N LYS A 49 0.70 1.90 -3.54
CA LYS A 49 0.62 3.37 -3.57
C LYS A 49 1.38 3.96 -4.75
N PHE A 50 2.59 3.49 -5.02
CA PHE A 50 3.39 3.91 -6.17
C PHE A 50 2.64 3.68 -7.47
N SER A 51 2.13 2.46 -7.68
CA SER A 51 1.32 2.17 -8.88
C SER A 51 0.12 3.09 -8.98
N TYR A 52 -0.64 3.30 -7.90
CA TYR A 52 -1.77 4.25 -7.90
C TYR A 52 -1.33 5.66 -8.28
N TYR A 53 -0.29 6.22 -7.63
CA TYR A 53 0.16 7.58 -7.90
C TYR A 53 0.79 7.74 -9.28
N GLU A 54 1.50 6.73 -9.79
CA GLU A 54 2.03 6.73 -11.15
C GLU A 54 0.90 6.88 -12.18
N ASN A 55 -0.20 6.16 -11.99
CA ASN A 55 -1.36 6.21 -12.88
C ASN A 55 -2.13 7.54 -12.80
N HIS A 56 -1.99 8.26 -11.68
CA HIS A 56 -2.61 9.56 -11.45
C HIS A 56 -1.61 10.72 -11.62
N ARG A 57 -0.35 10.44 -12.00
CA ARG A 57 0.75 11.41 -12.13
C ARG A 57 0.80 12.14 -13.46
N SER A 58 -0.17 11.94 -14.34
CA SER A 58 -0.31 12.65 -15.63
C SER A 58 -0.43 14.18 -15.51
N GLY A 59 -0.42 14.76 -14.30
CA GLY A 59 -0.51 16.21 -14.10
C GLY A 59 0.81 16.98 -13.92
N ILE A 60 1.86 16.42 -13.29
CA ILE A 60 3.03 17.24 -12.86
C ILE A 60 4.40 16.53 -13.02
N VAL A 61 4.50 15.21 -12.82
CA VAL A 61 5.81 14.52 -12.75
C VAL A 61 6.21 13.86 -14.07
N GLY A 62 5.28 13.70 -15.02
CA GLY A 62 5.57 13.14 -16.36
C GLY A 62 6.47 14.01 -17.25
N LYS A 63 6.73 15.28 -16.87
CA LYS A 63 7.48 16.24 -17.69
C LYS A 63 9.02 16.17 -17.52
N TRP A 64 9.51 15.40 -16.54
CA TRP A 64 10.96 15.36 -16.19
C TRP A 64 11.55 13.95 -16.19
N ARG A 65 11.03 13.04 -17.01
CA ARG A 65 11.72 11.78 -17.29
C ARG A 65 12.44 11.93 -18.63
N TYR A 66 13.76 12.14 -18.53
CA TYR A 66 14.74 11.95 -19.61
C TYR A 66 14.72 10.50 -20.09
#